data_AF-A0A7W0NLA2-F1
#
_entry.id   AF-A0A7W0NLA2-F1
#
_cell.length_a   1.000
_cell.length_b   1.000
_cell.length_c   1.000
_cell.angle_alpha   90.00
_cell.angle_beta   90.00
_cell.angle_gamma   90.00
#
_symmetry.space_group_name_H-M   'P 1'
#
loop_
_entity.id
_entity.type
_entity.pdbx_description
1 polymer ?
#
loop_
_entity_poly.entity_id
_entity_poly.type
_entity_poly.pdbx_seq_one_letter_code
_entity_poly.pdbx_strand_id
1 'polypeptide(L)'
;MPLASVYPLVSSRSVARPFTYEVPEGVEKGAVVAIRFGRRAARGVVVETEVAAPPGIATASIESVLYALPPALVDLALWVAGYYGSTPARALELVAPRLRARRGERRAPPEGLAGEAEPAELTAPQVKAVARIEE
;
A
#
# COMPACT_ATOMS: atom_id res chain seq x y z
N MET A 1 1.54 15.29 -21.31
CA MET A 1 1.25 14.70 -19.98
C MET A 1 1.37 15.81 -18.96
N PRO A 2 0.30 16.14 -18.20
CA PRO A 2 0.40 17.06 -17.08
C PRO A 2 1.41 16.55 -16.03
N LEU A 3 1.92 17.46 -15.20
CA LEU A 3 2.83 17.14 -14.12
C LEU A 3 2.12 17.22 -12.77
N ALA A 4 2.57 16.43 -11.82
CA ALA A 4 2.03 16.39 -10.47
C ALA A 4 3.13 16.28 -9.41
N SER A 5 2.90 16.89 -8.25
CA SER A 5 3.70 16.70 -7.04
C SER A 5 3.22 15.46 -6.31
N VAL A 6 4.13 14.50 -6.12
CA VAL A 6 3.83 13.20 -5.50
C VAL A 6 4.72 12.99 -4.28
N TYR A 7 4.13 12.65 -3.14
CA TYR A 7 4.87 12.14 -2.00
C TYR A 7 5.03 10.62 -2.09
N PRO A 8 6.26 10.08 -2.18
CA PRO A 8 6.50 8.65 -2.08
C PRO A 8 6.14 8.15 -0.67
N LEU A 9 5.35 7.08 -0.60
CA LEU A 9 5.01 6.38 0.65
C LEU A 9 6.15 5.44 1.01
N VAL A 10 7.20 6.01 1.61
CA VAL A 10 8.41 5.30 2.06
C VAL A 10 8.66 5.54 3.54
N SER A 11 9.31 4.58 4.21
CA SER A 11 9.57 4.64 5.65
C SER A 11 10.71 5.60 6.04
N SER A 12 11.56 6.00 5.08
CA SER A 12 12.69 6.90 5.35
C SER A 12 12.21 8.28 5.77
N ARG A 13 12.74 8.78 6.89
CA ARG A 13 12.44 10.14 7.38
C ARG A 13 13.16 11.25 6.61
N SER A 14 14.19 10.92 5.82
CA SER A 14 14.91 11.90 5.01
C SER A 14 14.10 12.40 3.81
N VAL A 15 13.03 11.69 3.44
CA VAL A 15 12.14 12.07 2.33
C VAL A 15 11.01 12.93 2.89
N ALA A 16 11.25 14.24 2.94
CA ALA A 16 10.33 15.21 3.55
C ALA A 16 9.63 16.15 2.54
N ARG A 17 9.89 16.00 1.24
CA ARG A 17 9.31 16.84 0.16
C ARG A 17 8.67 15.97 -0.93
N PRO A 18 7.72 16.50 -1.72
CA PRO A 18 7.18 15.80 -2.88
C PRO A 18 8.19 15.83 -4.04
N PHE A 19 7.94 14.98 -5.03
CA PHE A 19 8.71 14.85 -6.26
C PHE A 19 7.79 15.02 -7.47
N THR A 20 8.30 15.60 -8.54
CA THR A 20 7.54 15.85 -9.76
C THR A 20 7.48 14.61 -10.64
N TYR A 21 6.28 14.19 -11.02
CA TYR A 21 6.04 13.10 -11.96
C TYR A 21 5.13 13.54 -13.09
N GLU A 22 5.29 12.92 -14.25
CA GLU A 22 4.31 12.99 -15.34
C GLU A 22 3.14 12.06 -15.02
N VAL A 23 1.93 12.56 -15.23
CA VAL A 23 0.69 11.83 -14.97
C VAL A 23 -0.24 11.89 -16.19
N PRO A 24 -1.12 10.89 -16.39
CA PRO A 24 -2.20 10.97 -17.36
C PRO A 24 -3.14 12.16 -17.10
N GLU A 25 -3.88 12.57 -18.12
CA GLU A 25 -4.97 13.54 -17.95
C GLU A 25 -6.05 13.01 -16.99
N GLY A 26 -6.68 13.91 -16.24
CA GLY A 26 -7.70 13.57 -15.25
C GLY A 26 -7.16 13.01 -13.93
N VAL A 27 -5.84 12.89 -13.76
CA VAL A 27 -5.25 12.63 -12.44
C VAL A 27 -5.38 13.87 -11.58
N GLU A 28 -6.02 13.70 -10.42
CA GLU A 28 -6.27 14.77 -9.45
C GLU A 28 -5.51 14.51 -8.12
N LYS A 29 -5.52 15.53 -7.26
CA LYS A 29 -5.08 15.41 -5.86
C LYS A 29 -5.79 14.25 -5.16
N GLY A 30 -5.03 13.44 -4.44
CA GLY A 30 -5.53 12.23 -3.77
C GLY A 30 -5.39 10.97 -4.59
N ALA A 31 -4.99 11.03 -5.86
CA ALA A 31 -4.62 9.83 -6.60
C ALA A 31 -3.45 9.11 -5.90
N VAL A 32 -3.65 7.83 -5.60
CA VAL A 32 -2.61 6.92 -5.11
C VAL A 32 -2.03 6.22 -6.33
N VAL A 33 -0.73 6.38 -6.56
CA VAL A 33 -0.06 5.96 -7.78
C VAL A 33 1.04 4.94 -7.50
N ALA A 34 1.31 4.06 -8.45
CA ALA A 34 2.54 3.27 -8.50
C ALA A 34 3.63 4.09 -9.18
N ILE A 35 4.83 4.14 -8.59
CA ILE A 35 5.97 4.91 -9.08
C ILE A 35 7.28 4.15 -8.93
N ARG A 36 8.28 4.58 -9.70
CA ARG A 36 9.68 4.31 -9.38
C ARG A 36 10.25 5.45 -8.55
N PHE A 37 10.86 5.09 -7.43
CA PHE A 37 11.60 6.02 -6.58
C PHE A 37 13.03 5.50 -6.40
N GLY A 38 13.98 6.14 -7.08
CA GLY A 38 15.30 5.58 -7.30
C GLY A 38 15.21 4.24 -8.03
N ARG A 39 15.82 3.19 -7.47
CA ARG A 39 15.84 1.84 -8.07
C ARG A 39 14.66 0.96 -7.63
N ARG A 40 13.76 1.45 -6.76
CA ARG A 40 12.70 0.64 -6.14
C ARG A 40 11.31 1.07 -6.64
N ALA A 41 10.40 0.11 -6.69
CA ALA A 41 8.97 0.38 -6.81
C ALA A 41 8.44 0.90 -5.46
N ALA A 42 7.59 1.90 -5.52
CA ALA A 42 6.93 2.48 -4.37
C ALA A 42 5.51 2.93 -4.75
N ARG A 43 4.68 3.16 -3.75
CA ARG A 43 3.44 3.90 -3.94
C ARG A 43 3.71 5.37 -3.66
N GLY A 44 2.94 6.24 -4.28
CA GLY A 44 2.93 7.66 -3.99
C GLY A 44 1.52 8.21 -3.88
N VAL A 45 1.38 9.39 -3.29
CA VAL A 45 0.12 10.14 -3.28
C VAL A 45 0.34 11.48 -3.97
N VAL A 46 -0.50 11.77 -4.96
CA VAL A 46 -0.55 13.07 -5.63
C VAL A 46 -1.13 14.10 -4.66
N VAL A 47 -0.39 15.17 -4.39
CA VAL A 47 -0.82 16.24 -3.48
C VAL A 47 -1.16 17.53 -4.21
N GLU A 48 -0.65 17.69 -5.43
CA GLU A 48 -0.88 18.86 -6.29
C GLU A 48 -0.69 18.43 -7.75
N THR A 49 -1.45 19.03 -8.65
CA THR A 49 -1.45 18.77 -10.09
C THR A 49 -1.15 20.06 -10.86
N GLU A 50 -0.84 19.93 -12.14
CA GLU A 50 -0.50 21.07 -13.02
C GLU A 50 0.72 21.86 -12.54
N VAL A 51 1.65 21.19 -11.88
CA VAL A 51 2.88 21.82 -11.36
C VAL A 51 3.92 22.01 -12.46
N ALA A 52 4.87 22.92 -12.25
CA ALA A 52 6.02 23.06 -13.14
C ALA A 52 7.15 22.08 -12.78
N ALA A 53 7.85 21.56 -13.78
CA ALA A 53 9.09 20.83 -13.55
C ALA A 53 10.19 21.78 -13.05
N PRO A 54 11.04 21.36 -12.10
CA PRO A 54 12.23 22.12 -11.74
C PRO A 54 13.16 22.30 -12.97
N PRO A 55 13.84 23.45 -13.11
CA PRO A 55 14.70 23.71 -14.27
C PRO A 55 15.80 22.66 -14.42
N GLY A 56 15.97 22.14 -15.64
CA GLY A 56 17.03 21.18 -15.97
C GLY A 56 16.84 19.77 -15.41
N ILE A 57 15.67 19.45 -14.85
CA ILE A 57 15.36 18.12 -14.32
C ILE A 57 14.49 17.35 -15.31
N ALA A 58 14.97 16.18 -15.74
CA ALA A 58 14.16 15.23 -16.48
C ALA A 58 13.11 14.60 -15.56
N THR A 59 11.84 14.69 -15.93
CA THR A 59 10.73 14.09 -15.20
C THR A 59 10.59 12.61 -15.53
N ALA A 60 10.04 11.86 -14.56
CA ALA A 60 9.67 10.46 -14.75
C ALA A 60 8.14 10.33 -14.74
N SER A 61 7.60 9.41 -15.52
CA SER A 61 6.17 9.12 -15.51
C SER A 61 5.79 8.15 -14.38
N ILE A 62 4.56 8.25 -13.89
CA ILE A 62 4.00 7.22 -12.99
C ILE A 62 3.80 5.90 -13.75
N GLU A 63 3.75 4.78 -13.03
CA GLU A 63 3.48 3.46 -13.62
C GLU A 63 1.98 3.22 -13.82
N SER A 64 1.15 3.57 -12.83
CA SER A 64 -0.31 3.44 -12.88
C SER A 64 -0.99 4.19 -11.73
N VAL A 65 -2.28 4.48 -11.89
CA VAL A 65 -3.16 4.93 -10.79
C VAL A 65 -3.77 3.69 -10.13
N LEU A 66 -3.69 3.62 -8.81
CA LEU A 66 -4.12 2.48 -8.00
C LEU A 66 -5.46 2.75 -7.32
N TYR A 67 -5.62 3.95 -6.73
CA TYR A 67 -6.81 4.39 -6.00
C TYR A 67 -6.97 5.90 -6.09
N ALA A 68 -8.12 6.42 -5.66
CA ALA A 68 -8.33 7.84 -5.43
C ALA A 68 -8.81 8.07 -3.99
N LEU A 69 -8.25 9.10 -3.35
CA LEU A 69 -8.65 9.59 -2.03
C LEU A 69 -9.44 10.89 -2.21
N PRO A 70 -10.42 11.18 -1.33
CA PRO A 70 -10.94 12.53 -1.19
C PRO A 70 -9.79 13.53 -0.94
N PRO A 71 -9.71 14.64 -1.69
CA PRO A 71 -8.65 15.66 -1.52
C PRO A 71 -8.53 16.17 -0.07
N ALA A 72 -9.66 16.29 0.64
CA ALA A 72 -9.70 16.70 2.04
C ALA A 72 -8.92 15.76 2.99
N LEU A 73 -8.82 14.46 2.68
CA LEU A 73 -8.00 13.53 3.48
C LEU A 73 -6.50 13.75 3.24
N VAL A 74 -6.12 14.16 2.03
CA VAL A 74 -4.73 14.55 1.74
C VAL A 74 -4.37 15.79 2.52
N ASP A 75 -5.25 16.80 2.53
CA ASP A 75 -5.07 18.03 3.31
C ASP A 75 -4.94 17.75 4.80
N LEU A 76 -5.85 16.94 5.34
CA LEU A 76 -5.80 16.53 6.74
C LEU A 76 -4.48 15.81 7.06
N ALA A 77 -4.04 14.88 6.22
CA ALA A 77 -2.79 14.14 6.45
C ALA A 77 -1.56 15.06 6.44
N LEU A 78 -1.50 16.01 5.50
CA LEU A 78 -0.40 16.99 5.46
C LEU A 78 -0.45 17.94 6.65
N TRP A 79 -1.64 18.35 7.09
CA TRP A 79 -1.81 19.11 8.33
C TRP A 79 -1.32 18.32 9.55
N VAL A 80 -1.71 17.03 9.70
CA VAL A 80 -1.24 16.16 10.79
C VAL A 80 0.29 16.05 10.78
N ALA A 81 0.90 15.91 9.60
CA ALA A 81 2.35 15.86 9.47
C ALA A 81 3.02 17.14 9.98
N GLY A 82 2.55 18.30 9.53
CA GLY A 82 3.08 19.59 9.95
C GLY A 82 2.83 19.90 11.43
N TYR A 83 1.62 19.65 11.93
CA TYR A 83 1.22 20.00 13.29
C TYR A 83 1.87 19.11 14.35
N TYR A 84 1.95 17.79 14.12
CA TYR A 84 2.50 16.84 15.08
C TYR A 84 3.96 16.44 14.82
N GLY A 85 4.64 17.10 13.87
CA GLY A 85 6.04 16.78 13.54
C GLY A 85 6.25 15.37 12.99
N SER A 86 5.25 14.82 12.29
CA SER A 86 5.36 13.53 11.60
C SER A 86 5.94 13.70 10.19
N THR A 87 6.22 12.60 9.49
CA THR A 87 6.59 12.67 8.07
C THR A 87 5.34 12.66 7.18
N PRO A 88 5.32 13.40 6.06
CA PRO A 88 4.19 13.37 5.12
C PRO A 88 3.84 11.95 4.66
N ALA A 89 4.85 11.13 4.35
CA ALA A 89 4.64 9.74 3.95
C ALA A 89 3.89 8.93 5.02
N ARG A 90 4.27 9.02 6.31
CA ARG A 90 3.59 8.31 7.39
C ARG A 90 2.15 8.79 7.59
N ALA A 91 1.91 10.09 7.49
CA ALA A 91 0.56 10.63 7.63
C ALA A 91 -0.34 10.24 6.45
N LEU A 92 0.18 10.31 5.23
CA LEU A 92 -0.54 9.91 4.02
C LEU A 92 -0.83 8.39 4.00
N GLU A 93 0.05 7.56 4.56
CA GLU A 93 -0.19 6.13 4.75
C GLU A 93 -1.37 5.80 5.67
N LEU A 94 -1.80 6.71 6.56
CA LEU A 94 -2.96 6.51 7.41
C LEU A 94 -4.27 6.61 6.64
N VAL A 95 -4.30 7.40 5.58
CA VAL A 95 -5.50 7.65 4.74
C VAL A 95 -5.47 6.86 3.43
N ALA A 96 -4.29 6.46 2.95
CA ALA A 96 -4.16 5.68 1.72
C ALA A 96 -4.53 4.20 1.93
N PRO A 97 -5.42 3.61 1.11
CA PRO A 97 -5.73 2.18 1.13
C PRO A 97 -4.47 1.33 1.10
N ARG A 98 -4.39 0.30 1.95
CA ARG A 98 -3.29 -0.65 1.91
C ARG A 98 -3.57 -1.68 0.82
N LEU A 99 -2.70 -1.74 -0.19
CA LEU A 99 -2.55 -2.94 -1.00
C LEU A 99 -1.94 -4.00 -0.09
N ARG A 100 -2.78 -4.90 0.44
CA ARG A 100 -2.25 -6.13 1.01
C ARG A 100 -1.51 -6.82 -0.11
N ALA A 101 -0.23 -7.12 0.10
CA ALA A 101 0.42 -8.13 -0.73
C ALA A 101 -0.53 -9.32 -0.78
N ARG A 102 -0.80 -9.87 -1.97
CA ARG A 102 -1.45 -11.19 -2.05
C ARG A 102 -0.68 -12.05 -1.06
N ARG A 103 -1.37 -12.51 -0.01
CA ARG A 103 -0.79 -13.48 0.91
C ARG A 103 -0.27 -14.56 -0.03
N GLY A 104 1.06 -14.68 -0.13
CA GLY A 104 1.67 -15.58 -1.09
C GLY A 104 0.93 -16.89 -0.98
N GLU A 105 0.53 -17.49 -2.11
CA GLU A 105 0.00 -18.84 -2.13
C GLU A 105 0.82 -19.62 -1.12
N ARG A 106 0.13 -20.05 -0.06
CA ARG A 106 0.76 -20.58 1.14
C ARG A 106 1.75 -21.61 0.61
N ARG A 107 3.06 -21.36 0.77
CA ARG A 107 4.08 -22.28 0.27
C ARG A 107 3.62 -23.65 0.74
N ALA A 108 3.34 -24.55 -0.21
CA ALA A 108 2.93 -25.90 0.17
C ALA A 108 3.98 -26.37 1.18
N PRO A 109 3.58 -26.78 2.40
CA PRO A 109 4.55 -27.28 3.34
C PRO A 109 5.40 -28.32 2.60
N PRO A 110 6.74 -28.31 2.76
CA PRO A 110 7.54 -29.43 2.26
C PRO A 110 6.87 -30.70 2.76
N GLU A 111 6.70 -31.71 1.89
CA GLU A 111 5.91 -32.94 2.12
C GLU A 111 5.73 -33.17 3.61
N GLY A 112 4.55 -32.77 4.11
CA GLY A 112 4.28 -32.82 5.54
C GLY A 112 4.56 -34.23 6.03
N LEU A 113 4.95 -34.37 7.30
CA LEU A 113 4.94 -35.67 7.96
C LEU A 113 3.62 -36.35 7.58
N ALA A 114 3.71 -37.57 7.05
CA ALA A 114 2.53 -38.34 6.71
C ALA A 114 1.59 -38.28 7.93
N GLY A 115 0.34 -37.88 7.69
CA GLY A 115 -0.66 -37.86 8.75
C GLY A 115 -0.68 -39.23 9.41
N GLU A 116 -0.91 -39.26 10.72
CA GLU A 116 -1.14 -40.53 11.42
C GLU A 116 -2.28 -41.27 10.70
N ALA A 117 -2.16 -42.60 10.62
CA ALA A 117 -3.20 -43.42 10.03
C ALA A 117 -4.53 -43.14 10.74
N GLU A 118 -5.62 -43.16 9.97
CA GLU A 118 -6.95 -43.02 10.55
C GLU A 118 -7.12 -44.07 11.66
N PRO A 119 -7.52 -43.65 12.88
CA PRO A 119 -7.66 -44.59 13.98
C PRO A 119 -8.76 -45.59 13.62
N ALA A 120 -8.51 -46.88 13.85
CA ALA A 120 -9.50 -47.92 13.60
C ALA A 120 -10.79 -47.70 14.39
N GLU A 121 -10.69 -47.06 15.56
CA GLU A 121 -11.82 -46.68 16.39
C GLU A 121 -11.58 -45.31 17.03
N LEU A 122 -12.65 -44.51 17.13
CA LEU A 122 -12.60 -43.24 17.85
C LEU A 122 -12.64 -43.49 19.35
N THR A 123 -11.80 -42.78 20.09
CA THR A 123 -11.88 -42.75 21.55
C THR A 123 -13.19 -42.10 22.01
N ALA A 124 -13.68 -42.44 23.20
CA ALA A 124 -14.91 -41.85 23.74
C ALA A 124 -14.90 -40.30 23.76
N PRO A 125 -13.77 -39.61 24.08
CA PRO A 125 -13.67 -38.16 23.91
C PRO A 125 -13.83 -37.68 22.47
N GLN A 126 -13.29 -38.41 21.48
CA GLN A 126 -13.39 -38.05 20.05
C GLN A 126 -14.82 -38.24 19.53
N VAL A 127 -15.50 -39.34 19.89
CA VAL A 127 -16.91 -39.56 19.55
C VAL A 127 -17.78 -38.40 20.06
N LYS A 128 -17.57 -38.00 21.32
CA LYS A 128 -18.30 -36.87 21.91
C LYS A 128 -18.02 -35.54 21.21
N ALA A 129 -16.78 -35.34 20.75
CA ALA A 129 -16.40 -34.14 20.03
C ALA A 129 -17.03 -34.08 18.63
N VAL A 130 -17.07 -35.20 17.90
CA VAL A 130 -17.72 -35.29 16.58
C VAL A 130 -19.22 -35.04 16.69
N ALA A 131 -19.90 -35.69 17.64
CA ALA A 131 -21.33 -35.52 17.85
C ALA A 131 -21.73 -34.05 18.13
N ARG A 132 -20.84 -33.25 18.75
CA ARG A 132 -21.07 -31.83 19.00
C ARG A 132 -20.95 -30.94 17.75
N ILE A 133 -20.19 -31.38 16.74
CA ILE A 133 -19.99 -30.63 15.49
C ILE A 133 -21.15 -30.85 14.53
N GLU A 134 -21.79 -32.02 14.61
CA GLU A 134 -22.92 -32.41 13.75
C GLU A 134 -24.28 -31.90 14.24
N GLU A 135 -24.34 -31.28 15.43
CA GLU A 135 -25.51 -30.62 16.02
C GLU A 135 -25.54 -29.10 15.72
#